data_AF-A0A5S3RVL6-F1
#
_entry.id   AF-A0A5S3RVL6-F1
#
_cell.length_a   1.000
_cell.length_b   1.000
_cell.length_c   1.000
_cell.angle_alpha   90.00
_cell.angle_beta   90.00
_cell.angle_gamma   90.00
#
_symmetry.space_group_name_H-M   'P 1'
#
loop_
_entity.id
_entity.type
_entity.pdbx_description
1 polymer ?
#
loop_
_entity_poly.entity_id
_entity_poly.type
_entity_poly.pdbx_seq_one_letter_code
_entity_poly.pdbx_strand_id
1 'polypeptide(L)'
;MEPADKKDGWDILKILGIVIIAPLIAFVGTMYTNALKEQEINVKNIELAVDILKQESDKTDKYVRQWAIDTINEYSKVKLTTKAQEALKESPIVSSISGIRFDLNIMKDFVSNENVLRLIGYNDNPEDIFIESVTILGDKNSGCEKTLKIGTRFSSYSSSIAPLLSKKDLLSCLNADELTKQGYEFAEVTLKPTLDMSYLIKAGGGMSSRNLPFAVNVEYRNGSSKASSLFGVHLHFVQIQH
;
A
#
# COMPACT_ATOMS: atom_id res chain seq x y z
N MET A 1 -11.48 77.88 -8.44
CA MET A 1 -11.37 77.05 -9.66
C MET A 1 -10.08 76.27 -9.52
N GLU A 2 -10.15 75.03 -9.01
CA GLU A 2 -9.00 74.14 -8.96
C GLU A 2 -8.63 73.71 -10.38
N PRO A 3 -7.33 73.69 -10.74
CA PRO A 3 -6.90 73.23 -12.04
C PRO A 3 -7.15 71.72 -12.14
N ALA A 4 -7.80 71.30 -13.22
CA ALA A 4 -8.01 69.90 -13.53
C ALA A 4 -6.65 69.22 -13.72
N ASP A 5 -6.27 68.38 -12.76
CA ASP A 5 -5.05 67.58 -12.82
C ASP A 5 -5.07 66.73 -14.09
N LYS A 6 -4.07 66.93 -14.95
CA LYS A 6 -3.90 66.15 -16.18
C LYS A 6 -3.56 64.72 -15.77
N LYS A 7 -4.45 63.79 -16.14
CA LYS A 7 -4.29 62.35 -15.92
C LYS A 7 -2.94 61.90 -16.47
N ASP A 8 -2.01 61.58 -15.57
CA ASP A 8 -0.66 61.17 -15.89
C ASP A 8 -0.69 59.81 -16.63
N GLY A 9 0.15 59.64 -17.66
CA GLY A 9 0.18 58.40 -18.46
C GLY A 9 0.43 57.15 -17.62
N TRP A 10 1.06 57.34 -16.45
CA TRP A 10 1.28 56.33 -15.43
C TRP A 10 -0.01 55.75 -14.83
N ASP A 11 -1.06 56.55 -14.66
CA ASP A 11 -2.32 56.06 -14.11
C ASP A 11 -3.13 55.28 -15.15
N ILE A 12 -3.01 55.63 -16.43
CA ILE A 12 -3.60 54.87 -17.54
C ILE A 12 -2.94 53.49 -17.65
N LEU A 13 -1.62 53.41 -17.51
CA LEU A 13 -0.87 52.14 -17.50
C LEU A 13 -1.23 51.25 -16.31
N LYS A 14 -1.41 51.81 -15.11
CA LYS A 14 -1.83 51.03 -13.92
C LYS A 14 -3.23 50.44 -14.09
N ILE A 15 -4.16 51.22 -14.63
CA ILE A 15 -5.53 50.75 -14.90
C ILE A 15 -5.52 49.63 -15.96
N LEU A 16 -4.76 49.81 -17.06
CA LEU A 16 -4.57 48.77 -18.08
C LEU A 16 -3.93 47.50 -17.50
N GLY A 17 -2.91 47.65 -16.64
CA GLY A 17 -2.27 46.52 -15.97
C GLY A 17 -3.24 45.71 -15.12
N ILE A 18 -4.06 46.37 -14.29
CA ILE A 18 -5.05 45.71 -13.43
C ILE A 18 -6.11 44.96 -14.27
N VAL A 19 -6.55 45.55 -15.39
CA VAL A 19 -7.54 44.92 -16.29
C VAL A 19 -6.98 43.69 -17.00
N ILE A 20 -5.67 43.64 -17.28
CA ILE A 20 -5.01 42.51 -17.96
C ILE A 20 -4.68 41.36 -17.00
N ILE A 21 -4.43 41.63 -15.72
CA ILE A 21 -4.07 40.60 -14.73
C ILE A 21 -5.21 39.58 -14.54
N ALA A 22 -6.45 40.04 -14.43
CA ALA A 22 -7.60 39.14 -14.21
C ALA A 22 -7.80 38.08 -15.32
N PRO A 23 -7.83 38.43 -16.63
CA PRO A 23 -7.93 37.43 -17.70
C PRO A 23 -6.67 36.54 -17.79
N LEU A 24 -5.49 37.06 -17.44
CA LEU A 24 -4.27 36.26 -17.42
C LEU A 24 -4.31 35.16 -16.35
N ILE A 25 -4.75 35.49 -15.13
CA ILE A 25 -4.95 34.51 -14.04
C ILE A 25 -6.01 33.49 -14.44
N ALA A 26 -7.13 33.94 -15.04
CA ALA A 26 -8.16 33.03 -15.53
C ALA A 26 -7.62 32.05 -16.59
N PHE A 27 -6.80 32.54 -17.54
CA PHE A 27 -6.18 31.71 -18.58
C PHE A 27 -5.16 30.71 -18.02
N VAL A 28 -4.30 31.15 -17.10
CA VAL A 28 -3.36 30.26 -16.42
C VAL A 28 -4.12 29.24 -15.58
N GLY A 29 -5.15 29.68 -14.87
CA GLY A 29 -6.02 28.81 -14.06
C GLY A 29 -6.65 27.70 -14.90
N THR A 30 -7.23 28.00 -16.06
CA THR A 30 -7.83 26.98 -16.93
C THR A 30 -6.79 26.00 -17.47
N MET A 31 -5.60 26.47 -17.85
CA MET A 31 -4.48 25.60 -18.27
C MET A 31 -4.08 24.62 -17.17
N TYR A 32 -3.90 25.11 -15.94
CA TYR A 32 -3.55 24.26 -14.78
C TYR A 32 -4.67 23.28 -14.43
N THR A 33 -5.93 23.72 -14.41
CA THR A 33 -7.07 22.86 -14.12
C THR A 33 -7.21 21.74 -15.17
N ASN A 34 -7.00 22.04 -16.45
CA ASN A 34 -7.05 21.02 -17.50
C ASN A 34 -5.90 20.01 -17.35
N ALA A 35 -4.68 20.45 -17.08
CA ALA A 35 -3.54 19.57 -16.87
C ALA A 35 -3.73 18.64 -15.66
N LEU A 36 -4.28 19.14 -14.55
CA LEU A 36 -4.60 18.31 -13.38
C LEU A 36 -5.70 17.30 -13.69
N LYS A 37 -6.75 17.72 -14.41
CA LYS A 37 -7.85 16.85 -14.80
C LYS A 37 -7.39 15.73 -15.74
N GLU A 38 -6.47 16.01 -16.66
CA GLU A 38 -5.86 14.99 -17.50
C GLU A 38 -5.05 13.98 -16.67
N GLN A 39 -4.26 14.44 -15.70
CA GLN A 39 -3.53 13.52 -14.80
C GLN A 39 -4.47 12.63 -13.99
N GLU A 40 -5.58 13.16 -13.47
CA GLU A 40 -6.58 12.36 -12.75
C GLU A 40 -7.23 11.30 -13.65
N ILE A 41 -7.57 11.65 -14.90
CA ILE A 41 -8.12 10.70 -15.88
C ILE A 41 -7.10 9.59 -16.16
N ASN A 42 -5.82 9.96 -16.33
CA ASN A 42 -4.75 9.00 -16.59
C ASN A 42 -4.59 8.02 -15.42
N VAL A 43 -4.59 8.51 -14.18
CA VAL A 43 -4.53 7.64 -12.99
C VAL A 43 -5.72 6.68 -12.93
N LYS A 44 -6.94 7.17 -13.16
CA LYS A 44 -8.14 6.32 -13.18
C LYS A 44 -8.11 5.27 -14.29
N ASN A 45 -7.60 5.62 -15.46
CA ASN A 45 -7.44 4.66 -16.56
C ASN A 45 -6.41 3.57 -16.22
N ILE A 46 -5.30 3.93 -15.57
CA ILE A 46 -4.31 2.96 -15.09
C ILE A 46 -4.92 2.05 -14.02
N GLU A 47 -5.65 2.60 -13.05
CA GLU A 47 -6.33 1.81 -12.02
C GLU A 47 -7.31 0.80 -12.63
N LEU A 48 -8.15 1.25 -13.57
CA LEU A 48 -9.09 0.39 -14.29
C LEU A 48 -8.37 -0.71 -15.08
N ALA A 49 -7.27 -0.36 -15.78
CA ALA A 49 -6.46 -1.32 -16.51
C ALA A 49 -5.83 -2.37 -15.57
N VAL A 50 -5.29 -1.94 -14.43
CA VAL A 50 -4.74 -2.84 -13.41
C VAL A 50 -5.83 -3.76 -12.86
N ASP A 51 -7.03 -3.25 -12.59
CA ASP A 51 -8.15 -4.06 -12.08
C ASP A 51 -8.64 -5.08 -13.11
N ILE A 52 -8.68 -4.73 -14.40
CA ILE A 52 -8.93 -5.68 -15.49
C ILE A 52 -7.87 -6.79 -15.50
N LEU A 53 -6.60 -6.44 -15.36
CA LEU A 53 -5.51 -7.43 -15.38
C LEU A 53 -5.40 -8.25 -14.10
N LYS A 54 -6.08 -7.86 -13.00
CA LYS A 54 -6.23 -8.71 -11.80
C LYS A 54 -7.29 -9.80 -11.97
N GLN A 55 -8.27 -9.59 -12.86
CA GLN A 55 -9.31 -10.59 -13.09
C GLN A 55 -8.75 -11.81 -13.84
N GLU A 56 -9.40 -12.95 -13.67
CA GLU A 56 -9.06 -14.17 -14.41
C GLU A 56 -9.23 -13.95 -15.93
N SER A 57 -8.36 -14.57 -16.72
CA SER A 57 -8.30 -14.36 -18.18
C SER A 57 -9.51 -14.94 -18.93
N ASP A 58 -10.23 -15.89 -18.32
CA ASP A 58 -11.48 -16.46 -18.84
C ASP A 58 -12.70 -15.55 -18.64
N LYS A 59 -12.68 -14.70 -17.61
CA LYS A 59 -13.77 -13.77 -17.26
C LYS A 59 -13.73 -12.45 -18.04
N THR A 60 -12.64 -12.18 -18.77
CA THR A 60 -12.43 -10.93 -19.49
C THR A 60 -12.14 -11.16 -20.96
N ASP A 61 -12.77 -10.39 -21.84
CA ASP A 61 -12.46 -10.43 -23.27
C ASP A 61 -10.98 -10.09 -23.56
N LYS A 62 -10.35 -10.84 -24.47
CA LYS A 62 -8.94 -10.69 -24.83
C LYS A 62 -8.57 -9.28 -25.33
N TYR A 63 -9.49 -8.59 -26.01
CA TYR A 63 -9.30 -7.23 -26.48
C TYR A 63 -9.34 -6.23 -25.34
N VAL A 64 -10.16 -6.47 -24.31
CA VAL A 64 -10.21 -5.64 -23.10
C VAL A 64 -8.92 -5.78 -22.29
N ARG A 65 -8.37 -7.00 -22.18
CA ARG A 65 -7.05 -7.21 -21.56
C ARG A 65 -5.93 -6.55 -22.37
N GLN A 66 -5.97 -6.65 -23.70
CA GLN A 66 -5.02 -5.97 -24.58
C GLN A 66 -5.08 -4.44 -24.38
N TRP A 67 -6.29 -3.86 -24.33
CA TRP A 67 -6.47 -2.44 -24.02
C TRP A 67 -5.86 -2.06 -22.67
N ALA A 68 -6.03 -2.90 -21.64
CA ALA A 68 -5.45 -2.65 -20.32
C ALA A 68 -3.90 -2.66 -20.36
N ILE A 69 -3.31 -3.63 -21.07
CA ILE A 69 -1.85 -3.69 -21.29
C ILE A 69 -1.36 -2.44 -22.03
N ASP A 70 -2.07 -2.04 -23.08
CA ASP A 70 -1.72 -0.87 -23.89
C ASP A 70 -1.83 0.41 -23.08
N THR A 71 -2.86 0.55 -22.25
CA THR A 71 -3.07 1.68 -21.34
C THR A 71 -1.93 1.78 -20.33
N ILE A 72 -1.55 0.68 -19.67
CA ILE A 72 -0.41 0.67 -18.73
C ILE A 72 0.88 1.03 -19.45
N ASN A 73 1.10 0.48 -20.64
CA ASN A 73 2.26 0.81 -21.45
C ASN A 73 2.28 2.29 -21.80
N GLU A 74 1.19 2.85 -22.30
CA GLU A 74 1.06 4.26 -22.70
C GLU A 74 1.50 5.20 -21.59
N TYR A 75 0.94 5.04 -20.39
CA TYR A 75 1.19 5.94 -19.26
C TYR A 75 2.41 5.57 -18.40
N SER A 76 2.98 4.37 -18.55
CA SER A 76 4.20 3.98 -17.82
C SER A 76 5.47 4.52 -18.49
N LYS A 77 6.40 5.02 -17.67
CA LYS A 77 7.76 5.38 -18.10
C LYS A 77 8.58 4.15 -18.51
N VAL A 78 8.26 2.99 -17.94
CA VAL A 78 8.92 1.71 -18.24
C VAL A 78 7.90 0.81 -18.92
N LYS A 79 8.09 0.58 -20.21
CA LYS A 79 7.20 -0.29 -20.99
C LYS A 79 7.36 -1.75 -20.56
N LEU A 80 6.26 -2.47 -20.53
CA LEU A 80 6.22 -3.91 -20.29
C LEU A 80 6.96 -4.63 -21.42
N THR A 81 7.78 -5.61 -21.08
CA THR A 81 8.45 -6.46 -22.07
C THR A 81 7.43 -7.31 -22.82
N THR A 82 7.74 -7.73 -24.05
CA THR A 82 6.83 -8.58 -24.84
C THR A 82 6.41 -9.84 -24.07
N LYS A 83 7.35 -10.46 -23.34
CA LYS A 83 7.06 -11.62 -22.48
C LYS A 83 6.09 -11.30 -21.36
N ALA A 84 6.23 -10.12 -20.72
CA ALA A 84 5.29 -9.69 -19.68
C ALA A 84 3.90 -9.41 -20.26
N GLN A 85 3.82 -8.81 -21.45
CA GLN A 85 2.55 -8.59 -22.14
C GLN A 85 1.85 -9.91 -22.50
N GLU A 86 2.60 -10.89 -23.03
CA GLU A 86 2.08 -12.24 -23.31
C GLU A 86 1.59 -12.92 -22.03
N ALA A 87 2.39 -12.90 -20.95
CA ALA A 87 1.98 -13.45 -19.66
C ALA A 87 0.70 -12.80 -19.12
N LEU A 88 0.54 -11.48 -19.27
CA LEU A 88 -0.64 -10.75 -18.79
C LEU A 88 -1.90 -10.99 -19.62
N LYS A 89 -1.76 -11.43 -20.87
CA LYS A 89 -2.91 -11.85 -21.69
C LYS A 89 -3.50 -13.16 -21.16
N GLU A 90 -2.62 -14.07 -20.74
CA GLU A 90 -2.99 -15.44 -20.38
C GLU A 90 -3.24 -15.60 -18.89
N SER A 91 -2.61 -14.78 -18.04
CA SER A 91 -2.66 -14.89 -16.58
C SER A 91 -2.88 -13.53 -15.90
N PRO A 92 -3.57 -13.48 -14.76
CA PRO A 92 -3.71 -12.27 -13.97
C PRO A 92 -2.37 -11.76 -13.41
N ILE A 93 -2.23 -10.43 -13.28
CA ILE A 93 -0.99 -9.75 -12.84
C ILE A 93 -0.60 -10.10 -11.40
N VAL A 94 -1.60 -10.49 -10.60
CA VAL A 94 -1.40 -11.14 -9.31
C VAL A 94 -2.03 -12.51 -9.49
N SER A 95 -1.26 -13.59 -9.36
CA SER A 95 -1.82 -14.92 -9.12
C SER A 95 -2.38 -14.96 -7.69
N SER A 96 -3.25 -14.01 -7.34
CA SER A 96 -4.13 -14.19 -6.21
C SER A 96 -5.01 -15.34 -6.64
N ILE A 97 -4.73 -16.54 -6.14
CA ILE A 97 -5.76 -17.57 -6.03
C ILE A 97 -6.94 -16.84 -5.39
N SER A 98 -7.94 -16.60 -6.22
CA SER A 98 -8.99 -15.59 -6.09
C SER A 98 -9.92 -16.00 -4.95
N GLY A 99 -9.47 -15.78 -3.72
CA GLY A 99 -10.20 -16.19 -2.53
C GLY A 99 -9.35 -16.41 -1.29
N ILE A 100 -8.01 -16.37 -1.38
CA ILE A 100 -7.18 -16.47 -0.17
C ILE A 100 -6.70 -15.09 0.25
N ARG A 101 -7.04 -14.70 1.47
CA ARG A 101 -6.53 -13.46 2.09
C ARG A 101 -5.81 -13.81 3.37
N PHE A 102 -4.72 -13.11 3.62
CA PHE A 102 -3.95 -13.27 4.85
C PHE A 102 -3.95 -11.95 5.62
N ASP A 103 -4.05 -12.07 6.93
CA ASP A 103 -3.91 -10.98 7.88
C ASP A 103 -2.99 -11.45 9.02
N LEU A 104 -2.49 -10.49 9.80
CA LEU A 104 -1.62 -10.74 10.93
C LEU A 104 -2.13 -10.00 12.15
N ASN A 105 -2.14 -10.68 13.28
CA ASN A 105 -2.51 -10.08 14.55
C ASN A 105 -1.57 -10.58 15.65
N ILE A 106 -1.27 -9.72 16.62
CA ILE A 106 -0.63 -10.14 17.86
C ILE A 106 -1.71 -10.29 18.93
N MET A 107 -1.90 -11.53 19.37
CA MET A 107 -2.85 -11.86 20.42
C MET A 107 -2.14 -12.58 21.55
N LYS A 108 -2.66 -12.40 22.76
CA LYS A 108 -2.17 -13.12 23.93
C LYS A 108 -2.50 -14.61 23.78
N ASP A 109 -1.50 -15.46 23.86
CA ASP A 109 -1.67 -16.90 23.92
C ASP A 109 -2.17 -17.30 25.31
N PHE A 110 -3.23 -18.10 25.36
CA PHE A 110 -3.87 -18.49 26.60
C PHE A 110 -3.02 -19.47 27.42
N VAL A 111 -2.14 -20.23 26.79
CA VAL A 111 -1.33 -21.25 27.44
C VAL A 111 -0.03 -20.65 27.97
N SER A 112 0.69 -19.90 27.13
CA SER A 112 1.97 -19.30 27.54
C SER A 112 1.80 -17.95 28.24
N ASN A 113 0.62 -17.31 28.15
CA ASN A 113 0.37 -15.94 28.62
C ASN A 113 1.25 -14.89 27.91
N GLU A 114 1.91 -15.26 26.79
CA GLU A 114 2.73 -14.37 25.98
C GLU A 114 1.96 -13.80 24.79
N ASN A 115 2.38 -12.64 24.29
CA ASN A 115 1.85 -12.11 23.04
C ASN A 115 2.49 -12.87 21.87
N VAL A 116 1.67 -13.46 20.99
CA VAL A 116 2.10 -14.28 19.86
C VAL A 116 1.55 -13.69 18.57
N LEU A 117 2.43 -13.52 17.57
CA LEU A 117 2.05 -13.20 16.20
C LEU A 117 1.32 -14.40 15.59
N ARG A 118 0.13 -14.16 15.08
CA ARG A 118 -0.73 -15.15 14.47
C ARG A 118 -1.05 -14.75 13.04
N LEU A 119 -0.91 -15.72 12.12
CA LEU A 119 -1.43 -15.61 10.76
C LEU A 119 -2.92 -15.96 10.79
N ILE A 120 -3.74 -15.06 10.25
CA ILE A 120 -5.15 -15.31 9.99
C ILE A 120 -5.28 -15.49 8.49
N GLY A 121 -5.71 -16.66 8.07
CA GLY A 121 -5.98 -16.94 6.66
C GLY A 121 -7.49 -17.07 6.46
N TYR A 122 -8.02 -16.34 5.49
CA TYR A 122 -9.39 -16.42 5.01
C TYR A 122 -9.36 -17.19 3.70
N ASN A 123 -10.07 -18.30 3.65
CA ASN A 123 -10.22 -19.12 2.46
C ASN A 123 -11.63 -18.99 1.92
N ASP A 124 -11.83 -18.07 0.98
CA ASP A 124 -13.08 -17.85 0.25
C ASP A 124 -13.21 -18.80 -0.96
N ASN A 125 -12.31 -19.78 -1.12
CA ASN A 125 -12.37 -20.79 -2.19
C ASN A 125 -13.23 -22.00 -1.80
N PRO A 126 -13.76 -22.74 -2.78
CA PRO A 126 -14.46 -24.01 -2.54
C PRO A 126 -13.53 -25.16 -2.13
N GLU A 127 -12.23 -25.03 -2.32
CA GLU A 127 -11.24 -26.05 -2.02
C GLU A 127 -10.50 -25.75 -0.70
N ASP A 128 -10.11 -26.81 0.00
CA ASP A 128 -9.27 -26.70 1.18
C ASP A 128 -7.85 -26.28 0.80
N ILE A 129 -7.27 -25.38 1.59
CA ILE A 129 -5.88 -24.96 1.42
C ILE A 129 -5.03 -25.51 2.55
N PHE A 130 -3.77 -25.82 2.26
CA PHE A 130 -2.81 -26.31 3.24
C PHE A 130 -1.62 -25.36 3.31
N ILE A 131 -1.45 -24.65 4.41
CA ILE A 131 -0.31 -23.77 4.63
C ILE A 131 0.91 -24.61 4.99
N GLU A 132 1.89 -24.63 4.10
CA GLU A 132 3.13 -25.40 4.28
C GLU A 132 4.08 -24.65 5.22
N SER A 133 4.36 -23.41 4.88
CA SER A 133 5.36 -22.61 5.55
C SER A 133 5.00 -21.12 5.54
N VAL A 134 5.51 -20.40 6.53
CA VAL A 134 5.44 -18.94 6.63
C VAL A 134 6.84 -18.44 6.89
N THR A 135 7.32 -17.54 6.04
CA THR A 135 8.65 -16.94 6.14
C THR A 135 8.52 -15.45 6.43
N ILE A 136 9.06 -15.03 7.57
CA ILE A 136 9.19 -13.63 7.96
C ILE A 136 10.51 -13.11 7.39
N LEU A 137 10.43 -12.01 6.65
CA LEU A 137 11.53 -11.36 5.95
C LEU A 137 11.67 -9.93 6.48
N GLY A 138 12.73 -9.66 7.23
CA GLY A 138 13.08 -8.30 7.65
C GLY A 138 13.67 -7.47 6.52
N ASP A 139 13.97 -6.21 6.82
CA ASP A 139 14.73 -5.36 5.93
C ASP A 139 16.20 -5.80 5.82
N LYS A 140 16.97 -5.13 4.95
CA LYS A 140 18.40 -5.43 4.77
C LYS A 140 19.24 -5.25 6.05
N ASN A 141 18.81 -4.38 6.96
CA ASN A 141 19.58 -4.05 8.17
C ASN A 141 19.40 -5.11 9.26
N SER A 142 18.19 -5.64 9.39
CA SER A 142 17.89 -6.70 10.36
C SER A 142 18.48 -8.05 9.97
N GLY A 143 18.56 -8.36 8.66
CA GLY A 143 18.97 -9.69 8.18
C GLY A 143 18.04 -10.82 8.65
N CYS A 144 16.83 -10.47 9.10
CA CYS A 144 15.84 -11.42 9.61
C CYS A 144 15.28 -12.25 8.46
N GLU A 145 15.54 -13.55 8.47
CA GLU A 145 14.85 -14.54 7.64
C GLU A 145 14.46 -15.72 8.52
N LYS A 146 13.17 -15.84 8.82
CA LYS A 146 12.65 -16.87 9.72
C LYS A 146 11.52 -17.64 9.07
N THR A 147 11.80 -18.87 8.65
CA THR A 147 10.80 -19.80 8.12
C THR A 147 10.24 -20.70 9.21
N LEU A 148 8.92 -20.76 9.28
CA LEU A 148 8.13 -21.56 10.21
C LEU A 148 7.29 -22.57 9.43
N LYS A 149 7.40 -23.85 9.77
CA LYS A 149 6.53 -24.90 9.19
C LYS A 149 5.22 -24.94 9.95
N ILE A 150 4.12 -24.64 9.28
CA ILE A 150 2.81 -24.50 9.92
C ILE A 150 2.00 -25.79 9.81
N GLY A 151 1.97 -26.40 8.62
CA GLY A 151 1.29 -27.67 8.40
C GLY A 151 -0.21 -27.67 8.74
N THR A 152 -0.89 -26.53 8.58
CA THR A 152 -2.29 -26.37 8.96
C THR A 152 -3.20 -26.33 7.73
N ARG A 153 -4.31 -27.06 7.78
CA ARG A 153 -5.35 -27.04 6.75
C ARG A 153 -6.41 -26.00 7.09
N PHE A 154 -6.81 -25.22 6.11
CA PHE A 154 -7.85 -24.20 6.20
C PHE A 154 -8.98 -24.66 5.28
N SER A 155 -10.13 -24.95 5.86
CA SER A 155 -11.28 -25.46 5.11
C SER A 155 -11.81 -24.41 4.13
N SER A 156 -12.55 -24.86 3.13
CA SER A 156 -13.30 -23.97 2.25
C SER A 156 -14.25 -23.04 3.01
N TYR A 157 -14.39 -21.81 2.52
CA TYR A 157 -15.21 -20.74 3.10
C TYR A 157 -15.01 -20.51 4.61
N SER A 158 -13.77 -20.67 5.09
CA SER A 158 -13.45 -20.58 6.52
C SER A 158 -12.27 -19.64 6.78
N SER A 159 -12.18 -19.19 8.03
CA SER A 159 -10.98 -18.55 8.56
C SER A 159 -10.29 -19.47 9.54
N SER A 160 -8.97 -19.64 9.41
CA SER A 160 -8.16 -20.32 10.43
C SER A 160 -7.03 -19.43 10.93
N ILE A 161 -6.52 -19.77 12.10
CA ILE A 161 -5.49 -19.01 12.79
C ILE A 161 -4.31 -19.94 13.06
N ALA A 162 -3.13 -19.55 12.61
CA ALA A 162 -1.89 -20.27 12.86
C ALA A 162 -0.94 -19.42 13.71
N PRO A 163 -0.46 -19.91 14.87
CA PRO A 163 0.57 -19.21 15.63
C PRO A 163 1.88 -19.23 14.86
N LEU A 164 2.57 -18.08 14.81
CA LEU A 164 3.84 -17.94 14.12
C LEU A 164 4.99 -17.85 15.12
N LEU A 165 5.07 -16.73 15.84
CA LEU A 165 6.26 -16.37 16.62
C LEU A 165 5.86 -15.54 17.84
N SER A 166 6.58 -15.67 18.95
CA SER A 166 6.38 -14.79 20.11
C SER A 166 6.71 -13.34 19.74
N LYS A 167 6.06 -12.36 20.40
CA LYS A 167 6.37 -10.93 20.24
C LYS A 167 7.86 -10.68 20.48
N LYS A 168 8.44 -11.31 21.51
CA LYS A 168 9.86 -11.15 21.85
C LYS A 168 10.78 -11.61 20.72
N ASP A 169 10.54 -12.80 20.18
CA ASP A 169 11.33 -13.34 19.09
C ASP A 169 11.16 -12.53 17.80
N LEU A 170 9.96 -11.96 17.58
CA LEU A 170 9.67 -11.10 16.43
C LEU A 170 10.47 -9.80 16.48
N LEU A 171 10.43 -9.14 17.63
CA LEU A 171 11.17 -7.89 17.87
C LEU A 171 12.69 -8.12 17.77
N SER A 172 13.17 -9.23 18.34
CA SER A 172 14.59 -9.62 18.26
C SER A 172 15.02 -9.90 16.81
N CYS A 173 14.23 -10.68 16.06
CA CYS A 173 14.55 -10.99 14.66
C CYS A 173 14.64 -9.71 13.83
N LEU A 174 13.65 -8.83 13.95
CA LEU A 174 13.58 -7.58 13.17
C LEU A 174 14.50 -6.46 13.69
N ASN A 175 15.37 -6.75 14.67
CA ASN A 175 16.24 -5.77 15.34
C ASN A 175 15.48 -4.54 15.87
N ALA A 176 14.24 -4.73 16.34
CA ALA A 176 13.38 -3.66 16.84
C ALA A 176 13.71 -3.22 18.28
N ASP A 177 14.68 -3.89 18.92
CA ASP A 177 15.14 -3.56 20.27
C ASP A 177 15.73 -2.14 20.35
N GLU A 178 16.27 -1.61 19.25
CA GLU A 178 16.77 -0.23 19.20
C GLU A 178 15.65 0.81 19.41
N LEU A 179 14.47 0.59 18.83
CA LEU A 179 13.32 1.48 19.02
C LEU A 179 12.83 1.45 20.47
N THR A 180 12.84 0.25 21.08
CA THR A 180 12.48 0.10 22.49
C THR A 180 13.48 0.82 23.40
N LYS A 181 14.78 0.77 23.09
CA LYS A 181 15.82 1.53 23.80
C LYS A 181 15.67 3.04 23.65
N GLN A 182 15.10 3.50 22.53
CA GLN A 182 14.79 4.93 22.30
C GLN A 182 13.51 5.39 23.03
N GLY A 183 12.85 4.50 23.78
CA GLY A 183 11.64 4.81 24.54
C GLY A 183 10.36 4.71 23.72
N TYR A 184 10.39 4.05 22.55
CA TYR A 184 9.17 3.68 21.86
C TYR A 184 8.59 2.38 22.41
N GLU A 185 7.28 2.35 22.60
CA GLU A 185 6.53 1.16 22.98
C GLU A 185 5.89 0.53 21.76
N PHE A 186 5.99 -0.79 21.65
CA PHE A 186 5.27 -1.55 20.63
C PHE A 186 3.76 -1.45 20.85
N ALA A 187 3.03 -0.98 19.84
CA ALA A 187 1.58 -0.87 19.84
C ALA A 187 0.91 -2.08 19.18
N GLU A 188 1.14 -2.30 17.87
CA GLU A 188 0.42 -3.30 17.08
C GLU A 188 1.16 -3.74 15.81
N VAL A 189 0.60 -4.73 15.10
CA VAL A 189 1.05 -5.19 13.78
C VAL A 189 -0.07 -4.93 12.79
N THR A 190 0.26 -4.36 11.63
CA THR A 190 -0.76 -4.02 10.61
C THR A 190 -0.22 -4.22 9.20
N LEU A 191 -1.12 -4.43 8.25
CA LEU A 191 -0.78 -4.50 6.82
C LEU A 191 -0.55 -3.11 6.19
N LYS A 192 -0.98 -2.03 6.86
CA LYS A 192 -0.89 -0.65 6.37
C LYS A 192 -0.05 0.20 7.31
N PRO A 193 0.84 1.07 6.81
CA PRO A 193 1.55 2.00 7.68
C PRO A 193 0.55 2.96 8.34
N THR A 194 0.78 3.25 9.62
CA THR A 194 0.04 4.25 10.39
C THR A 194 0.67 5.61 10.13
N LEU A 195 -0.16 6.63 9.98
CA LEU A 195 0.29 8.01 9.81
C LEU A 195 0.88 8.51 11.12
N ASP A 196 2.07 9.09 11.05
CA ASP A 196 2.69 9.78 12.18
C ASP A 196 1.90 11.05 12.49
N MET A 197 1.10 11.05 13.55
CA MET A 197 0.23 12.18 13.89
C MET A 197 0.97 13.34 14.59
N SER A 198 2.29 13.26 14.77
CA SER A 198 3.09 14.28 15.48
C SER A 198 2.93 15.69 14.90
N TYR A 199 2.63 15.83 13.60
CA TYR A 199 2.42 17.13 12.96
C TYR A 199 1.07 17.80 13.29
N LEU A 200 0.07 17.04 13.75
CA LEU A 200 -1.28 17.57 14.03
C LEU A 200 -1.44 18.07 15.46
N ILE A 201 -0.65 17.56 16.41
CA ILE A 201 -0.80 17.87 17.84
C ILE A 201 0.21 18.96 18.23
N LYS A 202 -0.09 20.23 17.91
CA LYS A 202 0.70 21.39 18.38
C LYS A 202 0.41 21.80 19.82
N ALA A 203 -0.50 21.11 20.53
CA ALA A 203 -0.96 21.51 21.86
C ALA A 203 -0.63 20.46 22.94
N GLY A 204 0.59 20.50 23.46
CA GLY A 204 0.85 20.11 24.87
C GLY A 204 1.23 18.65 25.18
N GLY A 205 1.36 17.77 24.20
CA GLY A 205 1.90 16.42 24.41
C GLY A 205 2.17 15.75 23.07
N GLY A 206 3.45 15.65 22.69
CA GLY A 206 3.84 15.07 21.41
C GLY A 206 3.73 13.55 21.46
N MET A 207 2.88 12.95 20.62
CA MET A 207 2.96 11.53 20.31
C MET A 207 3.79 11.37 19.04
N SER A 208 4.89 10.62 19.13
CA SER A 208 5.70 10.23 17.98
C SER A 208 5.39 8.78 17.63
N SER A 209 5.27 8.45 16.34
CA SER A 209 5.15 7.06 15.91
C SER A 209 6.24 6.65 14.92
N ARG A 210 6.59 5.37 14.95
CA ARG A 210 7.56 4.73 14.04
C ARG A 210 6.97 3.44 13.49
N ASN A 211 7.14 3.25 12.20
CA ASN A 211 6.73 2.04 11.49
C ASN A 211 7.98 1.27 11.10
N LEU A 212 8.11 0.02 11.55
CA LEU A 212 9.19 -0.87 11.12
C LEU A 212 8.61 -1.87 10.10
N PRO A 213 8.89 -1.70 8.79
CA PRO A 213 8.36 -2.56 7.75
C PRO A 213 9.07 -3.91 7.74
N PHE A 214 8.33 -4.96 7.42
CA PHE A 214 8.84 -6.29 7.11
C PHE A 214 7.89 -6.97 6.10
N ALA A 215 8.29 -8.10 5.54
CA ALA A 215 7.47 -8.87 4.62
C ALA A 215 7.19 -10.26 5.18
N VAL A 216 6.06 -10.83 4.77
CA VAL A 216 5.67 -12.20 5.10
C VAL A 216 5.35 -12.93 3.81
N ASN A 217 6.05 -14.04 3.60
CA ASN A 217 5.78 -14.98 2.51
C ASN A 217 5.07 -16.20 3.06
N VAL A 218 3.89 -16.53 2.55
CA VAL A 218 3.11 -17.70 2.94
C VAL A 218 3.12 -18.68 1.78
N GLU A 219 3.71 -19.85 1.97
CA GLU A 219 3.67 -20.95 1.01
C GLU A 219 2.52 -21.88 1.36
N TYR A 220 1.67 -22.19 0.38
CA TYR A 220 0.50 -23.03 0.59
C TYR A 220 0.19 -23.90 -0.64
N ARG A 221 -0.62 -24.94 -0.42
CA ARG A 221 -1.18 -25.77 -1.48
C ARG A 221 -2.68 -25.56 -1.58
N ASN A 222 -3.18 -25.53 -2.80
CA ASN A 222 -4.59 -25.65 -3.11
C ASN A 222 -4.77 -26.89 -4.02
N GLY A 223 -5.38 -27.95 -3.49
CA GLY A 223 -5.37 -29.27 -4.13
C GLY A 223 -3.94 -29.77 -4.41
N SER A 224 -3.60 -30.00 -5.67
CA SER A 224 -2.26 -30.41 -6.13
C SER A 224 -1.32 -29.24 -6.44
N SER A 225 -1.85 -28.02 -6.53
CA SER A 225 -1.10 -26.84 -6.95
C SER A 225 -0.40 -26.19 -5.76
N LYS A 226 0.87 -25.80 -5.95
CA LYS A 226 1.62 -24.99 -5.00
C LYS A 226 1.52 -23.52 -5.37
N ALA A 227 1.37 -22.67 -4.37
CA ALA A 227 1.36 -21.22 -4.53
C ALA A 227 2.04 -20.54 -3.35
N SER A 228 2.33 -19.25 -3.53
CA SER A 228 2.85 -18.40 -2.46
C SER A 228 2.15 -17.05 -2.46
N SER A 229 2.06 -16.42 -1.29
CA SER A 229 1.55 -15.06 -1.14
C SER A 229 2.57 -14.25 -0.35
N LEU A 230 3.07 -13.18 -0.96
CA LEU A 230 4.02 -12.25 -0.36
C LEU A 230 3.31 -10.92 -0.10
N PHE A 231 3.33 -10.45 1.14
CA PHE A 231 2.74 -9.17 1.50
C PHE A 231 3.59 -8.41 2.53
N GLY A 232 3.48 -7.08 2.49
CA GLY A 232 4.16 -6.17 3.41
C GLY A 232 3.37 -5.97 4.70
N VAL A 233 4.09 -5.78 5.79
CA VAL A 233 3.57 -5.66 7.15
C VAL A 233 4.39 -4.61 7.89
N HIS A 234 3.79 -3.95 8.87
CA HIS A 234 4.44 -2.92 9.68
C HIS A 234 4.25 -3.23 11.16
N LEU A 235 5.34 -3.19 11.91
CA LEU A 235 5.27 -3.07 13.37
C LEU A 235 5.11 -1.59 13.73
N HIS A 236 4.09 -1.29 14.54
CA HIS A 236 3.82 0.06 15.03
C HIS A 236 4.42 0.28 16.40
N PHE A 237 5.12 1.39 16.52
CA PHE A 237 5.76 1.85 17.73
C PHE A 237 5.30 3.26 18.04
N VAL A 238 4.98 3.55 19.30
CA VAL A 238 4.53 4.85 19.78
C VAL A 238 5.36 5.32 20.96
N GLN A 239 5.68 6.60 21.01
CA GLN A 239 6.37 7.23 22.13
C GLN A 239 5.53 8.42 22.61
N ILE A 240 5.17 8.39 23.90
CA ILE A 240 4.46 9.48 24.56
C ILE A 240 5.51 10.40 25.17
N GLN A 241 5.60 11.64 24.69
CA GLN A 241 6.44 12.66 25.32
C GLN A 241 5.69 13.23 26.52
N HIS A 242 6.24 13.01 27.72
CA HIS A 242 5.78 13.62 28.96
C HIS A 242 6.37 15.01 29.16
#